data_AF-A0A2E9PH50-F1
#
_entry.id   AF-A0A2E9PH50-F1
#
_cell.length_a   1.000
_cell.length_b   1.000
_cell.length_c   1.000
_cell.angle_alpha   90.00
_cell.angle_beta   90.00
_cell.angle_gamma   90.00
#
_symmetry.space_group_name_H-M   'P 1'
#
loop_
_entity.id
_entity.type
_entity.pdbx_description
1 polymer ?
#
loop_
_entity_poly.entity_id
_entity_poly.type
_entity_poly.pdbx_seq_one_letter_code
_entity_poly.pdbx_strand_id
1 'polypeptide(L)'
;MSFQSLFDIRDELLEASKDEHDFVQQYALLEQIPPYLVDTKLIDSEDINSAYFSSEADNLKLNGYTINFTGERLQIFIINDNYLSQSDNEILVSQRSEYDAEFKKVIRFITSAVKGNLDDLQDSEPVKPLVSKLKSIEGLKGFDVVEIFLVSLSITVMSRGGEAHLKSIHFEEENKTFNVKQNGERFSKDILFVRRVIDLNYIANCLVSQGRGKPLKVVFKDVVNKDIEVIKAAEESEFESYLCVLDADMLADLYKRYSSQLLEKNVRSFLQFKGVNRGIKSTIKNEPEKFIAYNNGLTITATDAKVYYQKKSWYLSSLEDFQIVNGGQTTASIYFSRKEGLDISKVKVMAKINVAKNNKTSELDDLISKISEYSNSQSRVSRVDLRSRSPKLVQLKRLSETVMTPSGGYWFFERAKGEFNTRVRKDNNPAKLKRDFPTSKRFTKELLAKYYCAWGEIPFLVKKGGEKIFRLFIEELEPEDGKGIEVNRDFYEQLVAKMILFRKMEEIYGAGKNAIGQLRSAAVPYSIAAIYTYTDGNPESANFALDKLWKQEVIGGELEEILFKLLSLMNDLIKQYSLSDDCGEYAKKSELWDVIKNSKELNHFYDSNEFQLSINKYRAS
;
A
#
# COMPACT_ATOMS: atom_id res chain seq x y z
N MET A 1 1.01 4.23 -26.40
CA MET A 1 0.28 3.07 -25.87
C MET A 1 -0.90 2.82 -26.78
N SER A 2 -1.10 1.61 -27.28
CA SER A 2 -2.18 1.29 -28.23
C SER A 2 -3.44 0.83 -27.49
N PHE A 3 -4.62 0.99 -28.10
CA PHE A 3 -5.87 0.44 -27.56
C PHE A 3 -5.80 -1.08 -27.37
N GLN A 4 -5.18 -1.81 -28.32
CA GLN A 4 -4.96 -3.26 -28.18
C GLN A 4 -4.25 -3.61 -26.87
N SER A 5 -3.20 -2.86 -26.51
CA SER A 5 -2.48 -3.13 -25.27
C SER A 5 -3.32 -2.91 -24.00
N LEU A 6 -4.37 -2.09 -24.07
CA LEU A 6 -5.32 -1.86 -22.98
C LEU A 6 -6.37 -2.98 -22.90
N PHE A 7 -6.85 -3.48 -24.04
CA PHE A 7 -7.72 -4.65 -24.09
C PHE A 7 -7.02 -5.88 -23.55
N ASP A 8 -5.75 -6.12 -23.92
CA ASP A 8 -4.97 -7.24 -23.37
C ASP A 8 -4.84 -7.18 -21.83
N ILE A 9 -4.68 -5.97 -21.27
CA ILE A 9 -4.62 -5.76 -19.81
C ILE A 9 -5.98 -6.07 -19.17
N ARG A 10 -7.07 -5.64 -19.82
CA ARG A 10 -8.43 -5.89 -19.36
C ARG A 10 -8.71 -7.38 -19.31
N ASP A 11 -8.39 -8.11 -20.37
CA ASP A 11 -8.60 -9.56 -20.45
C ASP A 11 -7.82 -10.30 -19.37
N GLU A 12 -6.57 -9.90 -19.11
CA GLU A 12 -5.77 -10.48 -18.03
C GLU A 12 -6.41 -10.24 -16.65
N LEU A 13 -6.92 -9.03 -16.39
CA LEU A 13 -7.60 -8.71 -15.14
C LEU A 13 -8.92 -9.47 -14.99
N LEU A 14 -9.71 -9.57 -16.05
CA LEU A 14 -10.97 -10.32 -16.05
C LEU A 14 -10.71 -11.81 -15.81
N GLU A 15 -9.77 -12.41 -16.53
CA GLU A 15 -9.41 -13.81 -16.40
C GLU A 15 -8.88 -14.15 -15.00
N ALA A 16 -8.03 -13.29 -14.44
CA ALA A 16 -7.53 -13.45 -13.07
C ALA A 16 -8.63 -13.27 -12.00
N SER A 17 -9.81 -12.79 -12.38
CA SER A 17 -10.92 -12.49 -11.47
C SER A 17 -12.11 -13.46 -11.62
N LYS A 18 -12.00 -14.47 -12.49
CA LYS A 18 -13.05 -15.47 -12.67
C LYS A 18 -13.02 -16.53 -11.57
N ASP A 19 -14.19 -17.03 -11.22
CA ASP A 19 -14.33 -18.25 -10.42
C ASP A 19 -14.30 -19.52 -11.29
N GLU A 20 -14.48 -20.68 -10.66
CA GLU A 20 -14.53 -22.00 -11.32
C GLU A 20 -15.64 -22.14 -12.38
N HIS A 21 -16.61 -21.20 -12.39
CA HIS A 21 -17.75 -21.18 -13.29
C HIS A 21 -17.64 -20.04 -14.32
N ASP A 22 -16.45 -19.46 -14.51
CA ASP A 22 -16.17 -18.35 -15.43
C ASP A 22 -16.87 -17.02 -15.09
N PHE A 23 -17.42 -16.85 -13.88
CA PHE A 23 -18.01 -15.58 -13.46
C PHE A 23 -16.98 -14.66 -12.83
N VAL A 24 -16.96 -13.40 -13.28
CA VAL A 24 -16.06 -12.37 -12.74
C VAL A 24 -16.52 -11.95 -11.34
N GLN A 25 -15.68 -12.22 -10.35
CA GLN A 25 -15.90 -11.87 -8.96
C GLN A 25 -15.28 -10.50 -8.65
N GLN A 26 -16.10 -9.55 -8.18
CA GLN A 26 -15.62 -8.20 -7.83
C GLN A 26 -14.53 -8.22 -6.76
N TYR A 27 -14.64 -9.12 -5.78
CA TYR A 27 -13.62 -9.28 -4.76
C TYR A 27 -12.27 -9.71 -5.38
N ALA A 28 -12.28 -10.69 -6.28
CA ALA A 28 -11.07 -11.15 -6.95
C ALA A 28 -10.44 -10.05 -7.82
N LEU A 29 -11.27 -9.25 -8.50
CA LEU A 29 -10.80 -8.08 -9.24
C LEU A 29 -10.15 -7.05 -8.32
N LEU A 30 -10.77 -6.77 -7.16
CA LEU A 30 -10.22 -5.83 -6.19
C LEU A 30 -8.83 -6.27 -5.70
N GLU A 31 -8.56 -7.57 -5.56
CA GLU A 31 -7.25 -8.08 -5.15
C GLU A 31 -6.13 -7.86 -6.18
N GLN A 32 -6.48 -7.66 -7.45
CA GLN A 32 -5.50 -7.41 -8.52
C GLN A 32 -5.03 -5.94 -8.56
N ILE A 33 -5.76 -5.02 -7.92
CA ILE A 33 -5.51 -3.57 -8.01
C ILE A 33 -4.42 -3.03 -7.07
N PRO A 34 -4.37 -3.41 -5.77
CA PRO A 34 -3.42 -2.87 -4.80
C PRO A 34 -1.96 -2.81 -5.26
N PRO A 35 -1.40 -3.82 -5.95
CA PRO A 35 -0.01 -3.78 -6.39
C PRO A 35 0.33 -2.52 -7.22
N TYR A 36 -0.58 -2.09 -8.11
CA TYR A 36 -0.38 -0.90 -8.93
C TYR A 36 -0.42 0.39 -8.09
N LEU A 37 -1.19 0.40 -7.01
CA LEU A 37 -1.34 1.55 -6.12
C LEU A 37 -0.19 1.66 -5.13
N VAL A 38 0.36 0.54 -4.65
CA VAL A 38 1.56 0.50 -3.81
C VAL A 38 2.78 1.00 -4.59
N ASP A 39 2.97 0.53 -5.84
CA ASP A 39 4.07 0.97 -6.70
C ASP A 39 4.06 2.48 -6.97
N THR A 40 2.87 3.08 -6.94
CA THR A 40 2.65 4.53 -7.13
C THR A 40 2.52 5.30 -5.83
N LYS A 41 2.70 4.65 -4.66
CA LYS A 41 2.54 5.21 -3.31
C LYS A 41 1.16 5.82 -3.05
N LEU A 42 0.15 5.40 -3.79
CA LEU A 42 -1.23 5.79 -3.50
C LEU A 42 -1.76 5.08 -2.25
N ILE A 43 -1.28 3.87 -1.96
CA ILE A 43 -1.59 3.13 -0.73
C ILE A 43 -0.30 2.53 -0.14
N ASP A 44 -0.32 2.22 1.16
CA ASP A 44 0.89 1.78 1.88
C ASP A 44 1.14 0.27 1.79
N SER A 45 0.10 -0.53 1.57
CA SER A 45 0.13 -1.99 1.56
C SER A 45 -0.84 -2.57 0.56
N GLU A 46 -0.56 -3.78 0.08
CA GLU A 46 -1.49 -4.50 -0.80
C GLU A 46 -2.75 -5.02 -0.06
N ASP A 47 -2.73 -5.05 1.27
CA ASP A 47 -3.84 -5.55 2.07
C ASP A 47 -5.04 -4.57 2.11
N ILE A 48 -6.20 -5.07 1.67
CA ILE A 48 -7.50 -4.39 1.74
C ILE A 48 -8.41 -5.14 2.71
N ASN A 49 -9.15 -4.42 3.54
CA ASN A 49 -10.25 -4.98 4.32
C ASN A 49 -11.48 -5.11 3.41
N SER A 50 -11.97 -6.34 3.25
CA SER A 50 -13.22 -6.61 2.52
C SER A 50 -14.39 -5.95 3.26
N ALA A 51 -15.18 -5.16 2.54
CA ALA A 51 -16.29 -4.42 3.12
C ALA A 51 -17.41 -4.24 2.10
N TYR A 52 -17.63 -5.26 1.27
CA TYR A 52 -18.64 -5.20 0.21
C TYR A 52 -20.00 -4.87 0.79
N PHE A 53 -20.59 -3.78 0.30
CA PHE A 53 -21.93 -3.34 0.63
C PHE A 53 -22.54 -2.68 -0.60
N SER A 54 -23.80 -3.00 -0.88
CA SER A 54 -24.57 -2.39 -1.97
C SER A 54 -26.03 -2.27 -1.56
N SER A 55 -26.60 -1.07 -1.70
CA SER A 55 -28.04 -0.82 -1.57
C SER A 55 -28.49 -0.03 -2.80
N GLU A 56 -29.29 -0.66 -3.66
CA GLU A 56 -29.85 0.02 -4.84
C GLU A 56 -30.87 1.08 -4.43
N ALA A 57 -31.69 0.80 -3.41
CA ALA A 57 -32.72 1.72 -2.91
C ALA A 57 -32.13 3.04 -2.42
N ASP A 58 -31.01 2.97 -1.69
CA ASP A 58 -30.32 4.14 -1.16
C ASP A 58 -29.21 4.67 -2.09
N ASN A 59 -28.96 3.95 -3.19
CA ASN A 59 -27.87 4.16 -4.13
C ASN A 59 -26.51 4.30 -3.41
N LEU A 60 -26.18 3.27 -2.62
CA LEU A 60 -24.96 3.14 -1.82
C LEU A 60 -24.15 1.96 -2.34
N LYS A 61 -22.84 2.12 -2.41
CA LYS A 61 -21.93 1.02 -2.74
C LYS A 61 -20.53 1.27 -2.19
N LEU A 62 -19.89 0.21 -1.72
CA LEU A 62 -18.43 0.10 -1.61
C LEU A 62 -18.00 -1.37 -1.71
N ASN A 63 -16.73 -1.61 -2.02
CA ASN A 63 -16.18 -2.96 -2.16
C ASN A 63 -15.16 -3.31 -1.08
N GLY A 64 -14.38 -2.33 -0.64
CA GLY A 64 -13.38 -2.52 0.39
C GLY A 64 -12.81 -1.20 0.88
N TYR A 65 -12.01 -1.26 1.93
CA TYR A 65 -11.29 -0.10 2.42
C TYR A 65 -9.95 -0.49 3.01
N THR A 66 -9.06 0.48 3.13
CA THR A 66 -7.89 0.40 3.98
C THR A 66 -7.71 1.72 4.71
N ILE A 67 -6.91 1.70 5.76
CA ILE A 67 -6.52 2.89 6.50
C ILE A 67 -5.02 2.98 6.38
N ASN A 68 -4.54 4.16 6.00
CA ASN A 68 -3.12 4.37 5.85
C ASN A 68 -2.41 4.17 7.20
N PHE A 69 -1.11 3.86 7.16
CA PHE A 69 -0.34 3.43 8.33
C PHE A 69 -0.38 4.39 9.51
N THR A 70 -0.49 5.69 9.23
CA THR A 70 -0.53 6.78 10.19
C THR A 70 -1.96 7.09 10.69
N GLY A 71 -2.98 6.53 10.05
CA GLY A 71 -4.36 6.51 10.51
C GLY A 71 -5.21 7.71 10.10
N GLU A 72 -4.63 8.76 9.50
CA GLU A 72 -5.36 9.96 9.11
C GLU A 72 -6.19 9.85 7.84
N ARG A 73 -5.97 8.81 7.04
CA ARG A 73 -6.59 8.66 5.71
C ARG A 73 -7.35 7.36 5.61
N LEU A 74 -8.66 7.48 5.37
CA LEU A 74 -9.51 6.38 4.98
C LEU A 74 -9.50 6.24 3.46
N GLN A 75 -9.13 5.07 2.96
CA GLN A 75 -8.97 4.77 1.54
C GLN A 75 -10.04 3.76 1.13
N ILE A 76 -11.03 4.18 0.34
CA ILE A 76 -12.17 3.35 -0.04
C ILE A 76 -12.06 2.94 -1.49
N PHE A 77 -12.40 1.69 -1.76
CA PHE A 77 -12.45 1.10 -3.09
C PHE A 77 -13.89 0.84 -3.51
N ILE A 78 -14.22 1.26 -4.72
CA ILE A 78 -15.48 0.93 -5.38
C ILE A 78 -15.18 0.43 -6.79
N ILE A 79 -15.80 -0.69 -7.17
CA ILE A 79 -15.72 -1.26 -8.51
C ILE A 79 -16.88 -0.73 -9.34
N ASN A 80 -16.58 -0.31 -10.56
CA ASN A 80 -17.58 0.08 -11.54
C ASN A 80 -18.15 -1.16 -12.24
N ASP A 81 -19.39 -1.54 -11.90
CA ASP A 81 -20.04 -2.73 -12.46
C ASP A 81 -20.32 -2.60 -13.95
N ASN A 82 -20.46 -1.36 -14.44
CA ASN A 82 -20.93 -1.08 -15.79
C ASN A 82 -19.99 -1.62 -16.87
N TYR A 83 -18.71 -1.89 -16.55
CA TYR A 83 -17.69 -2.31 -17.53
C TYR A 83 -17.12 -3.71 -17.30
N LEU A 84 -17.74 -4.51 -16.42
CA LEU A 84 -17.30 -5.89 -16.14
C LEU A 84 -17.67 -6.87 -17.27
N SER A 85 -18.82 -6.65 -17.93
CA SER A 85 -19.37 -7.57 -18.95
C SER A 85 -19.50 -6.95 -20.35
N GLN A 86 -19.05 -5.71 -20.54
CA GLN A 86 -19.21 -4.98 -21.81
C GLN A 86 -18.20 -5.44 -22.86
N SER A 87 -18.54 -5.21 -24.14
CA SER A 87 -17.62 -5.39 -25.26
C SER A 87 -16.59 -4.26 -25.34
N ASP A 88 -15.47 -4.48 -26.03
CA ASP A 88 -14.35 -3.53 -26.13
C ASP A 88 -14.72 -2.15 -26.69
N ASN A 89 -15.78 -2.06 -27.49
CA ASN A 89 -16.24 -0.78 -28.04
C ASN A 89 -17.09 0.02 -27.04
N GLU A 90 -17.62 -0.63 -26.01
CA GLU A 90 -18.55 -0.06 -25.02
C GLU A 90 -17.83 0.38 -23.73
N ILE A 91 -16.53 0.15 -23.64
CA ILE A 91 -15.72 0.53 -22.47
C ILE A 91 -15.02 1.88 -22.63
N LEU A 92 -15.23 2.59 -23.75
CA LEU A 92 -14.67 3.93 -23.99
C LEU A 92 -15.50 4.99 -23.26
N VAL A 93 -14.88 5.64 -22.26
CA VAL A 93 -15.54 6.66 -21.44
C VAL A 93 -15.02 8.04 -21.80
N SER A 94 -15.93 8.94 -22.17
CA SER A 94 -15.58 10.33 -22.51
C SER A 94 -16.17 11.35 -21.54
N GLN A 95 -17.20 10.95 -20.77
CA GLN A 95 -17.90 11.87 -19.88
C GLN A 95 -17.51 11.66 -18.42
N ARG A 96 -17.16 12.76 -17.74
CA ARG A 96 -16.86 12.77 -16.30
C ARG A 96 -18.04 12.30 -15.44
N SER A 97 -19.27 12.55 -15.89
CA SER A 97 -20.52 12.18 -15.21
C SER A 97 -20.65 10.68 -14.94
N GLU A 98 -20.11 9.83 -15.83
CA GLU A 98 -20.14 8.37 -15.70
C GLU A 98 -19.39 7.90 -14.44
N TYR A 99 -18.29 8.56 -14.10
CA TYR A 99 -17.52 8.27 -12.89
C TYR A 99 -18.05 9.02 -11.65
N ASP A 100 -18.52 10.27 -11.81
CA ASP A 100 -19.08 11.05 -10.69
C ASP A 100 -20.28 10.37 -10.04
N ALA A 101 -21.07 9.60 -10.80
CA ALA A 101 -22.17 8.81 -10.26
C ALA A 101 -21.71 7.77 -9.23
N GLU A 102 -20.62 7.04 -9.52
CA GLU A 102 -20.06 6.04 -8.62
C GLU A 102 -19.42 6.66 -7.36
N PHE A 103 -18.68 7.77 -7.52
CA PHE A 103 -18.15 8.49 -6.35
C PHE A 103 -19.25 8.97 -5.40
N LYS A 104 -20.40 9.42 -5.94
CA LYS A 104 -21.54 9.85 -5.14
C LYS A 104 -22.12 8.70 -4.30
N LYS A 105 -22.08 7.45 -4.76
CA LYS A 105 -22.55 6.29 -3.98
C LYS A 105 -21.73 6.13 -2.69
N VAL A 106 -20.40 6.23 -2.78
CA VAL A 106 -19.49 6.15 -1.63
C VAL A 106 -19.66 7.35 -0.69
N ILE A 107 -19.77 8.57 -1.23
CA ILE A 107 -19.96 9.78 -0.41
C ILE A 107 -21.29 9.71 0.35
N ARG A 108 -22.36 9.23 -0.29
CA ARG A 108 -23.65 8.98 0.37
C ARG A 108 -23.50 7.91 1.45
N PHE A 109 -22.78 6.83 1.18
CA PHE A 109 -22.55 5.76 2.16
C PHE A 109 -21.90 6.30 3.43
N ILE A 110 -20.79 7.05 3.30
CA ILE A 110 -20.11 7.66 4.46
C ILE A 110 -21.05 8.60 5.20
N THR A 111 -21.82 9.41 4.46
CA THR A 111 -22.78 10.34 5.05
C THR A 111 -23.86 9.61 5.85
N SER A 112 -24.38 8.50 5.32
CA SER A 112 -25.37 7.65 5.99
C SER A 112 -24.78 6.95 7.21
N ALA A 113 -23.56 6.41 7.12
CA ALA A 113 -22.85 5.79 8.23
C ALA A 113 -22.63 6.76 9.40
N VAL A 114 -22.10 7.96 9.12
CA VAL A 114 -21.86 9.00 10.14
C VAL A 114 -23.16 9.47 10.80
N LYS A 115 -24.28 9.47 10.06
CA LYS A 115 -25.61 9.85 10.58
C LYS A 115 -26.30 8.73 11.38
N GLY A 116 -25.77 7.51 11.38
CA GLY A 116 -26.42 6.35 12.01
C GLY A 116 -27.55 5.73 11.19
N ASN A 117 -27.67 6.06 9.90
CA ASN A 117 -28.71 5.49 9.03
C ASN A 117 -28.44 4.02 8.65
N LEU A 118 -27.29 3.47 9.04
CA LEU A 118 -26.84 2.11 8.75
C LEU A 118 -26.69 1.30 10.06
N ASP A 119 -27.44 1.66 11.10
CA ASP A 119 -27.36 1.01 12.41
C ASP A 119 -27.92 -0.42 12.39
N ASP A 120 -28.90 -0.67 11.52
CA ASP A 120 -29.61 -1.96 11.40
C ASP A 120 -28.79 -3.06 10.70
N LEU A 121 -27.57 -2.74 10.25
CA LEU A 121 -26.65 -3.73 9.67
C LEU A 121 -26.35 -4.84 10.68
N GLN A 122 -26.34 -6.09 10.21
CA GLN A 122 -26.00 -7.23 11.06
C GLN A 122 -24.51 -7.23 11.40
N ASP A 123 -24.16 -7.77 12.57
CA ASP A 123 -22.75 -7.89 12.99
C ASP A 123 -21.93 -8.82 12.08
N SER A 124 -22.61 -9.68 11.32
CA SER A 124 -22.00 -10.53 10.29
C SER A 124 -21.67 -9.78 9.00
N GLU A 125 -22.14 -8.54 8.80
CA GLU A 125 -21.88 -7.82 7.56
C GLU A 125 -20.45 -7.25 7.50
N PRO A 126 -19.68 -7.52 6.42
CA PRO A 126 -18.29 -7.08 6.29
C PRO A 126 -18.05 -5.57 6.47
N VAL A 127 -19.07 -4.78 6.19
CA VAL A 127 -18.99 -3.32 6.27
C VAL A 127 -19.23 -2.76 7.67
N LYS A 128 -19.81 -3.55 8.60
CA LYS A 128 -20.20 -3.11 9.94
C LYS A 128 -19.05 -2.43 10.71
N PRO A 129 -17.81 -2.96 10.72
CA PRO A 129 -16.73 -2.31 11.46
C PRO A 129 -16.41 -0.90 10.96
N LEU A 130 -16.47 -0.68 9.64
CA LEU A 130 -16.27 0.64 9.04
C LEU A 130 -17.40 1.60 9.46
N VAL A 131 -18.65 1.13 9.45
CA VAL A 131 -19.81 1.94 9.87
C VAL A 131 -19.69 2.33 11.34
N SER A 132 -19.39 1.39 12.23
CA SER A 132 -19.18 1.66 13.66
C SER A 132 -18.06 2.69 13.88
N LYS A 133 -16.95 2.57 13.15
CA LYS A 133 -15.83 3.52 13.22
C LYS A 133 -16.23 4.92 12.77
N LEU A 134 -16.89 5.05 11.62
CA LEU A 134 -17.35 6.33 11.08
C LEU A 134 -18.40 7.01 11.96
N LYS A 135 -19.25 6.23 12.65
CA LYS A 135 -20.26 6.73 13.58
C LYS A 135 -19.64 7.26 14.89
N SER A 136 -18.55 6.64 15.35
CA SER A 136 -17.90 7.02 16.61
C SER A 136 -17.16 8.36 16.50
N ILE A 137 -17.21 9.19 17.56
CA ILE A 137 -16.43 10.44 17.62
C ILE A 137 -14.93 10.16 17.50
N GLU A 138 -14.43 9.10 18.14
CA GLU A 138 -13.02 8.73 18.12
C GLU A 138 -12.56 8.32 16.71
N GLY A 139 -13.34 7.47 16.02
CA GLY A 139 -13.04 7.07 14.66
C GLY A 139 -13.08 8.25 13.68
N LEU A 140 -14.07 9.14 13.82
CA LEU A 140 -14.15 10.34 12.97
C LEU A 140 -13.02 11.35 13.25
N LYS A 141 -12.60 11.53 14.52
CA LYS A 141 -11.41 12.32 14.89
C LYS A 141 -10.15 11.80 14.19
N GLY A 142 -10.09 10.48 13.99
CA GLY A 142 -9.02 9.79 13.28
C GLY A 142 -8.84 10.25 11.84
N PHE A 143 -9.90 10.55 11.09
CA PHE A 143 -9.80 10.80 9.65
C PHE A 143 -9.80 12.29 9.29
N ASP A 144 -8.79 12.72 8.52
CA ASP A 144 -8.72 14.06 7.91
C ASP A 144 -9.00 14.03 6.41
N VAL A 145 -8.81 12.86 5.79
CA VAL A 145 -8.99 12.63 4.36
C VAL A 145 -9.72 11.31 4.12
N VAL A 146 -10.69 11.36 3.22
CA VAL A 146 -11.28 10.19 2.58
C VAL A 146 -10.84 10.20 1.12
N GLU A 147 -10.09 9.18 0.72
CA GLU A 147 -9.67 8.98 -0.65
C GLU A 147 -10.44 7.83 -1.28
N ILE A 148 -11.13 8.09 -2.39
CA ILE A 148 -11.99 7.13 -3.07
C ILE A 148 -11.32 6.72 -4.37
N PHE A 149 -11.02 5.42 -4.50
CA PHE A 149 -10.49 4.78 -5.69
C PHE A 149 -11.64 4.09 -6.44
N LEU A 150 -12.03 4.64 -7.58
CA LEU A 150 -12.96 4.01 -8.51
C LEU A 150 -12.17 3.09 -9.45
N VAL A 151 -12.27 1.78 -9.22
CA VAL A 151 -11.70 0.76 -10.09
C VAL A 151 -12.65 0.55 -11.26
N SER A 152 -12.19 0.82 -12.48
CA SER A 152 -13.03 0.77 -13.68
C SER A 152 -12.29 0.08 -14.82
N LEU A 153 -12.84 -1.00 -15.37
CA LEU A 153 -12.29 -1.66 -16.56
C LEU A 153 -12.63 -0.92 -17.88
N SER A 154 -12.64 0.40 -17.80
CA SER A 154 -12.90 1.33 -18.90
C SER A 154 -11.61 1.96 -19.44
N ILE A 155 -11.70 2.55 -20.62
CA ILE A 155 -10.64 3.37 -21.23
C ILE A 155 -11.13 4.81 -21.31
N THR A 156 -10.52 5.71 -20.54
CA THR A 156 -10.86 7.13 -20.63
C THR A 156 -10.32 7.73 -21.92
N VAL A 157 -11.18 8.36 -22.72
CA VAL A 157 -10.83 8.98 -24.00
C VAL A 157 -11.35 10.41 -24.13
N MET A 158 -10.73 11.17 -25.03
CA MET A 158 -11.33 12.37 -25.63
C MET A 158 -11.50 12.14 -27.12
N SER A 159 -12.63 12.57 -27.68
CA SER A 159 -12.78 12.62 -29.14
C SER A 159 -12.20 13.94 -29.65
N ARG A 160 -11.26 13.88 -30.60
CA ARG A 160 -10.80 15.03 -31.38
C ARG A 160 -10.83 14.64 -32.85
N GLY A 161 -11.60 15.35 -33.67
CA GLY A 161 -11.68 15.08 -35.12
C GLY A 161 -12.26 13.70 -35.48
N GLY A 162 -13.06 13.08 -34.61
CA GLY A 162 -13.61 11.74 -34.82
C GLY A 162 -12.72 10.60 -34.33
N GLU A 163 -11.47 10.87 -33.97
CA GLU A 163 -10.55 9.88 -33.38
C GLU A 163 -10.54 9.97 -31.85
N ALA A 164 -10.48 8.79 -31.22
CA ALA A 164 -10.38 8.67 -29.77
C ALA A 164 -8.92 8.72 -29.32
N HIS A 165 -8.59 9.66 -28.43
CA HIS A 165 -7.27 9.75 -27.82
C HIS A 165 -7.36 9.52 -26.31
N LEU A 166 -6.39 8.79 -25.74
CA LEU A 166 -6.32 8.51 -24.32
C LEU A 166 -6.24 9.82 -23.50
N LYS A 167 -6.98 9.87 -22.40
CA LYS A 167 -6.98 11.01 -21.47
C LYS A 167 -7.03 10.50 -20.02
N SER A 168 -6.69 11.37 -19.07
CA SER A 168 -7.10 11.22 -17.67
C SER A 168 -8.11 12.29 -17.29
N ILE A 169 -9.07 11.95 -16.44
CA ILE A 169 -10.03 12.91 -15.87
C ILE A 169 -9.58 13.24 -14.45
N HIS A 170 -9.44 14.53 -14.17
CA HIS A 170 -9.18 15.03 -12.83
C HIS A 170 -10.49 15.42 -12.16
N PHE A 171 -10.62 15.09 -10.88
CA PHE A 171 -11.77 15.42 -10.04
C PHE A 171 -11.30 16.42 -8.99
N GLU A 172 -12.03 17.51 -8.86
CA GLU A 172 -11.76 18.52 -7.85
C GLU A 172 -11.90 17.91 -6.45
N GLU A 173 -11.03 18.35 -5.55
CA GLU A 173 -11.08 17.97 -4.15
C GLU A 173 -12.19 18.75 -3.44
N GLU A 174 -12.92 18.09 -2.54
CA GLU A 174 -14.09 18.67 -1.87
C GLU A 174 -13.95 18.51 -0.35
N ASN A 175 -14.15 19.58 0.43
CA ASN A 175 -14.26 19.45 1.89
C ASN A 175 -15.72 19.30 2.28
N LYS A 176 -15.99 18.35 3.19
CA LYS A 176 -17.31 18.14 3.76
C LYS A 176 -17.25 18.09 5.27
N THR A 177 -18.07 18.91 5.91
CA THR A 177 -18.22 18.96 7.36
C THR A 177 -19.20 17.88 7.82
N PHE A 178 -18.76 17.04 8.75
CA PHE A 178 -19.58 16.06 9.43
C PHE A 178 -19.84 16.50 10.86
N ASN A 179 -21.10 16.43 11.28
CA ASN A 179 -21.52 16.76 12.63
C ASN A 179 -22.09 15.50 13.29
N VAL A 180 -21.47 15.08 14.38
CA VAL A 180 -21.86 13.89 15.15
C VAL A 180 -22.27 14.33 16.55
N LYS A 181 -23.32 13.70 17.08
CA LYS A 181 -23.73 13.83 18.47
C LYS A 181 -23.70 12.46 19.14
N GLN A 182 -22.83 12.28 20.14
CA GLN A 182 -22.71 11.03 20.89
C GLN A 182 -22.63 11.36 22.38
N ASN A 183 -23.43 10.70 23.22
CA ASN A 183 -23.44 10.88 24.68
C ASN A 183 -23.58 12.35 25.15
N GLY A 184 -24.29 13.18 24.38
CA GLY A 184 -24.46 14.61 24.67
C GLY A 184 -23.34 15.52 24.15
N GLU A 185 -22.17 14.98 23.78
CA GLU A 185 -21.09 15.72 23.13
C GLU A 185 -21.45 15.98 21.66
N ARG A 186 -21.22 17.21 21.19
CA ARG A 186 -21.30 17.58 19.77
C ARG A 186 -19.89 17.71 19.24
N PHE A 187 -19.61 16.99 18.15
CA PHE A 187 -18.32 17.03 17.47
C PHE A 187 -18.53 17.38 16.00
N SER A 188 -17.70 18.30 15.49
CA SER A 188 -17.70 18.70 14.08
C SER A 188 -16.33 18.41 13.49
N LYS A 189 -16.30 17.85 12.28
CA LYS A 189 -15.07 17.47 11.59
C LYS A 189 -15.16 17.76 10.11
N ASP A 190 -14.19 18.51 9.59
CA ASP A 190 -14.00 18.67 8.16
C ASP A 190 -13.13 17.55 7.61
N ILE A 191 -13.65 16.86 6.60
CA ILE A 191 -12.96 15.79 5.89
C ILE A 191 -12.75 16.21 4.44
N LEU A 192 -11.52 16.07 3.95
CA LEU A 192 -11.18 16.27 2.56
C LEU A 192 -11.50 14.99 1.76
N PHE A 193 -12.29 15.13 0.69
CA PHE A 193 -12.57 14.06 -0.26
C PHE A 193 -11.65 14.18 -1.47
N VAL A 194 -10.87 13.13 -1.70
CA VAL A 194 -10.01 12.96 -2.88
C VAL A 194 -10.59 11.84 -3.72
N ARG A 195 -10.77 12.07 -5.03
CA ARG A 195 -11.38 11.11 -5.95
C ARG A 195 -10.40 10.73 -7.05
N ARG A 196 -10.19 9.42 -7.24
CA ARG A 196 -9.28 8.90 -8.26
C ARG A 196 -9.94 7.79 -9.04
N VAL A 197 -9.79 7.86 -10.35
CA VAL A 197 -10.19 6.79 -11.26
C VAL A 197 -8.96 5.94 -11.53
N ILE A 198 -9.08 4.65 -11.25
CA ILE A 198 -8.13 3.60 -11.57
C ILE A 198 -8.70 2.86 -12.78
N ASP A 199 -8.49 3.45 -13.96
CA ASP A 199 -8.91 2.90 -15.24
C ASP A 199 -7.78 2.14 -15.95
N LEU A 200 -8.06 1.58 -17.13
CA LEU A 200 -7.04 0.86 -17.90
C LEU A 200 -5.88 1.76 -18.30
N ASN A 201 -6.13 3.06 -18.53
CA ASN A 201 -5.07 4.04 -18.78
C ASN A 201 -4.12 4.16 -17.58
N TYR A 202 -4.67 4.24 -16.36
CA TYR A 202 -3.88 4.29 -15.14
C TYR A 202 -3.01 3.04 -14.97
N ILE A 203 -3.61 1.86 -15.07
CA ILE A 203 -2.92 0.56 -14.89
C ILE A 203 -1.81 0.41 -15.93
N ALA A 204 -2.11 0.71 -17.20
CA ALA A 204 -1.14 0.60 -18.27
C ALA A 204 0.01 1.61 -18.12
N ASN A 205 -0.24 2.82 -17.64
CA ASN A 205 0.81 3.78 -17.31
C ASN A 205 1.72 3.26 -16.19
N CYS A 206 1.16 2.59 -15.16
CA CYS A 206 1.95 1.96 -14.11
C CYS A 206 2.90 0.89 -14.69
N LEU A 207 2.37 0.01 -15.55
CA LEU A 207 3.14 -1.05 -16.22
C LEU A 207 4.27 -0.50 -17.10
N VAL A 208 4.02 0.55 -17.89
CA VAL A 208 5.04 1.17 -18.75
C VAL A 208 6.09 1.92 -17.92
N SER A 209 5.68 2.54 -16.82
CA SER A 209 6.59 3.28 -15.95
C SER A 209 7.51 2.40 -15.11
N GLN A 210 7.32 1.07 -15.10
CA GLN A 210 8.07 0.12 -14.26
C GLN A 210 8.08 0.53 -12.78
N GLY A 211 6.93 0.97 -12.26
CA GLY A 211 6.80 1.45 -10.88
C GLY A 211 7.40 2.83 -10.63
N ARG A 212 7.85 3.57 -11.65
CA ARG A 212 8.08 5.03 -11.58
C ARG A 212 6.71 5.70 -11.61
N GLY A 213 5.99 5.68 -10.49
CA GLY A 213 4.64 6.22 -10.41
C GLY A 213 4.49 7.62 -11.03
N LYS A 214 3.25 7.99 -11.34
CA LYS A 214 2.96 9.26 -12.01
C LYS A 214 3.60 10.43 -11.22
N PRO A 215 4.44 11.27 -11.85
CA PRO A 215 5.07 12.41 -11.19
C PRO A 215 4.05 13.25 -10.42
N LEU A 216 4.35 13.55 -9.16
CA LEU A 216 3.49 14.39 -8.34
C LEU A 216 3.60 15.84 -8.79
N LYS A 217 2.55 16.37 -9.39
CA LYS A 217 2.44 17.79 -9.70
C LYS A 217 1.83 18.54 -8.51
N VAL A 218 2.53 19.56 -8.02
CA VAL A 218 2.02 20.46 -6.99
C VAL A 218 1.84 21.84 -7.59
N VAL A 219 0.60 22.34 -7.57
CA VAL A 219 0.25 23.72 -7.91
C VAL A 219 -0.07 24.44 -6.61
N PHE A 220 0.78 25.41 -6.20
CA PHE A 220 0.70 25.96 -4.85
C PHE A 220 -0.59 26.76 -4.59
N LYS A 221 -1.16 27.38 -5.62
CA LYS A 221 -2.48 28.03 -5.52
C LYS A 221 -3.60 27.05 -5.15
N ASP A 222 -3.56 25.83 -5.68
CA ASP A 222 -4.61 24.83 -5.40
C ASP A 222 -4.51 24.30 -3.96
N VAL A 223 -3.31 24.34 -3.38
CA VAL A 223 -3.05 23.85 -2.02
C VAL A 223 -3.28 24.94 -0.97
N VAL A 224 -2.68 26.12 -1.16
CA VAL A 224 -2.61 27.22 -0.17
C VAL A 224 -3.03 28.59 -0.70
N ASN A 225 -3.65 28.65 -1.88
CA ASN A 225 -4.17 29.88 -2.48
C ASN A 225 -3.13 31.01 -2.65
N LYS A 226 -1.84 30.65 -2.82
CA LYS A 226 -0.75 31.59 -3.11
C LYS A 226 0.38 30.91 -3.87
N ASP A 227 1.13 31.70 -4.64
CA ASP A 227 2.43 31.29 -5.17
C ASP A 227 3.52 31.53 -4.11
N ILE A 228 4.63 30.80 -4.18
CA ILE A 228 5.70 30.88 -3.18
C ILE A 228 6.76 31.88 -3.63
N GLU A 229 7.07 32.86 -2.80
CA GLU A 229 8.23 33.73 -3.03
C GLU A 229 9.52 32.93 -2.82
N VAL A 230 10.41 32.97 -3.81
CA VAL A 230 11.66 32.22 -3.84
C VAL A 230 12.83 33.14 -4.19
N ILE A 231 14.04 32.75 -3.77
CA ILE A 231 15.30 33.33 -4.21
C ILE A 231 15.96 32.32 -5.14
N LYS A 232 16.27 32.74 -6.38
CA LYS A 232 17.08 31.91 -7.28
C LYS A 232 18.52 31.90 -6.77
N ALA A 233 18.96 30.74 -6.28
CA ALA A 233 20.26 30.56 -5.64
C ALA A 233 21.33 30.03 -6.61
N ALA A 234 20.93 29.22 -7.59
CA ALA A 234 21.83 28.72 -8.63
C ALA A 234 21.07 28.57 -9.95
N GLU A 235 21.79 28.82 -11.05
CA GLU A 235 21.31 28.60 -12.41
C GLU A 235 22.41 27.95 -13.24
N GLU A 236 22.45 26.62 -13.18
CA GLU A 236 23.44 25.83 -13.91
C GLU A 236 22.83 25.22 -15.17
N SER A 237 23.67 24.58 -15.99
CA SER A 237 23.24 23.91 -17.21
C SER A 237 22.35 22.69 -16.95
N GLU A 238 22.59 21.98 -15.85
CA GLU A 238 21.91 20.72 -15.51
C GLU A 238 20.86 20.86 -14.40
N PHE A 239 20.84 21.97 -13.67
CA PHE A 239 19.83 22.22 -12.63
C PHE A 239 19.69 23.69 -12.28
N GLU A 240 18.58 24.03 -11.62
CA GLU A 240 18.37 25.27 -10.90
C GLU A 240 18.14 24.99 -9.43
N SER A 241 18.55 25.93 -8.58
CA SER A 241 18.27 25.86 -7.15
C SER A 241 17.58 27.12 -6.68
N TYR A 242 16.54 26.93 -5.87
CA TYR A 242 15.75 27.99 -5.27
C TYR A 242 15.73 27.82 -3.75
N LEU A 243 15.78 28.94 -3.03
CA LEU A 243 15.65 28.99 -1.58
C LEU A 243 14.37 29.72 -1.20
N CYS A 244 13.64 29.21 -0.22
CA CYS A 244 12.46 29.89 0.32
C CYS A 244 12.22 29.54 1.79
N VAL A 245 11.27 30.25 2.38
CA VAL A 245 10.73 29.96 3.71
C VAL A 245 9.28 29.54 3.54
N LEU A 246 8.97 28.35 4.02
CA LEU A 246 7.63 27.77 3.96
C LEU A 246 6.93 27.92 5.30
N ASP A 247 5.67 28.35 5.24
CA ASP A 247 4.80 28.36 6.43
C ASP A 247 4.42 26.93 6.79
N ALA A 248 4.34 26.64 8.08
CA ALA A 248 3.98 25.32 8.57
C ALA A 248 2.58 24.87 8.12
N ASP A 249 1.61 25.79 8.01
CA ASP A 249 0.28 25.49 7.48
C ASP A 249 0.33 24.92 6.05
N MET A 250 1.20 25.47 5.21
CA MET A 250 1.39 24.97 3.85
C MET A 250 1.94 23.54 3.84
N LEU A 251 2.93 23.26 4.67
CA LEU A 251 3.51 21.92 4.80
C LEU A 251 2.47 20.92 5.33
N ALA A 252 1.66 21.34 6.29
CA ALA A 252 0.60 20.51 6.84
C ALA A 252 -0.52 20.24 5.82
N ASP A 253 -0.87 21.22 4.98
CA ASP A 253 -1.88 21.05 3.92
C ASP A 253 -1.37 20.19 2.77
N LEU A 254 -0.09 20.34 2.40
CA LEU A 254 0.57 19.43 1.47
C LEU A 254 0.49 17.99 2.00
N TYR A 255 0.94 17.78 3.24
CA TYR A 255 0.92 16.45 3.86
C TYR A 255 -0.50 15.88 3.94
N LYS A 256 -1.48 16.71 4.33
CA LYS A 256 -2.89 16.32 4.35
C LYS A 256 -3.31 15.79 2.97
N ARG A 257 -3.03 16.51 1.87
CA ARG A 257 -3.48 16.15 0.51
C ARG A 257 -2.77 14.93 -0.07
N TYR A 258 -1.45 14.85 0.07
CA TYR A 258 -0.62 13.91 -0.68
C TYR A 258 0.05 12.83 0.18
N SER A 259 0.11 13.02 1.50
CA SER A 259 0.69 12.07 2.46
C SER A 259 2.07 11.57 2.00
N SER A 260 2.30 10.26 1.98
CA SER A 260 3.55 9.61 1.60
C SER A 260 4.01 9.87 0.15
N GLN A 261 3.12 10.32 -0.74
CA GLN A 261 3.49 10.64 -2.14
C GLN A 261 4.44 11.84 -2.25
N LEU A 262 4.44 12.75 -1.27
CA LEU A 262 5.37 13.89 -1.23
C LEU A 262 6.80 13.48 -0.92
N LEU A 263 6.99 12.28 -0.39
CA LEU A 263 8.28 11.84 0.15
C LEU A 263 8.99 11.02 -0.92
N GLU A 264 10.31 11.20 -1.05
CA GLU A 264 11.11 10.43 -2.01
C GLU A 264 11.01 8.91 -1.74
N LYS A 265 11.30 8.08 -2.75
CA LYS A 265 11.31 6.60 -2.65
C LYS A 265 12.33 6.07 -1.64
N ASN A 266 13.40 6.80 -1.37
CA ASN A 266 14.54 6.32 -0.58
C ASN A 266 14.66 6.99 0.79
N VAL A 267 13.76 7.92 1.15
CA VAL A 267 13.85 8.59 2.44
C VAL A 267 13.22 7.72 3.52
N ARG A 268 13.98 7.52 4.60
CA ARG A 268 13.71 7.15 6.01
C ARG A 268 12.28 7.29 6.59
N SER A 269 11.32 7.85 5.87
CA SER A 269 10.22 8.64 6.43
C SER A 269 8.86 8.04 6.14
N PHE A 270 8.58 6.81 6.55
CA PHE A 270 7.18 6.44 6.79
C PHE A 270 6.99 5.69 8.10
N LEU A 271 7.93 4.81 8.40
CA LEU A 271 7.74 3.80 9.44
C LEU A 271 8.12 4.26 10.84
N GLN A 272 8.92 5.33 10.95
CA GLN A 272 9.22 6.00 12.22
C GLN A 272 8.15 7.06 12.60
N PHE A 273 7.07 7.24 11.83
CA PHE A 273 6.06 8.27 12.11
C PHE A 273 5.09 7.94 13.25
N LYS A 274 5.15 6.75 13.86
CA LYS A 274 4.49 6.54 15.15
C LYS A 274 5.28 7.27 16.24
N GLY A 275 4.95 8.53 16.43
CA GLY A 275 5.58 9.43 17.39
C GLY A 275 6.22 10.60 16.67
N VAL A 276 5.65 11.79 16.86
CA VAL A 276 6.33 13.04 16.53
C VAL A 276 7.73 12.97 17.13
N ASN A 277 8.77 13.33 16.38
CA ASN A 277 10.10 13.50 16.97
C ASN A 277 9.93 14.43 18.18
N ARG A 278 10.14 13.90 19.40
CA ARG A 278 9.77 14.62 20.63
C ARG A 278 10.46 15.98 20.70
N GLY A 279 11.66 16.10 20.13
CA GLY A 279 12.37 17.37 19.99
C GLY A 279 11.62 18.34 19.07
N ILE A 280 11.27 17.91 17.85
CA ILE A 280 10.50 18.72 16.89
C ILE A 280 9.17 19.17 17.50
N LYS A 281 8.43 18.25 18.13
CA LYS A 281 7.16 18.56 18.80
C LYS A 281 7.34 19.57 19.93
N SER A 282 8.35 19.36 20.76
CA SER A 282 8.67 20.24 21.88
C SER A 282 8.94 21.65 21.39
N THR A 283 9.72 21.80 20.30
CA THR A 283 9.97 23.11 19.70
C THR A 283 8.69 23.74 19.17
N ILE A 284 7.85 23.01 18.44
CA ILE A 284 6.55 23.51 17.95
C ILE A 284 5.68 24.00 19.11
N LYS A 285 5.64 23.25 20.22
CA LYS A 285 4.80 23.56 21.37
C LYS A 285 5.32 24.73 22.21
N ASN A 286 6.63 24.78 22.46
CA ASN A 286 7.22 25.65 23.47
C ASN A 286 7.91 26.88 22.88
N GLU A 287 8.51 26.77 21.69
CA GLU A 287 9.33 27.82 21.07
C GLU A 287 9.11 27.87 19.53
N PRO A 288 7.86 27.99 19.04
CA PRO A 288 7.54 27.85 17.61
C PRO A 288 8.24 28.90 16.73
N GLU A 289 8.46 30.12 17.23
CA GLU A 289 9.18 31.17 16.52
C GLU A 289 10.66 30.87 16.30
N LYS A 290 11.27 30.02 17.14
CA LYS A 290 12.67 29.59 17.03
C LYS A 290 12.83 28.37 16.12
N PHE A 291 11.72 27.79 15.66
CA PHE A 291 11.73 26.56 14.87
C PHE A 291 12.61 26.67 13.62
N ILE A 292 12.56 27.80 12.92
CA ILE A 292 13.38 28.04 11.72
C ILE A 292 14.89 28.03 12.01
N ALA A 293 15.29 28.40 13.24
CA ALA A 293 16.69 28.41 13.66
C ALA A 293 17.15 27.04 14.17
N TYR A 294 16.25 26.25 14.77
CA TYR A 294 16.57 24.93 15.33
C TYR A 294 16.41 23.78 14.32
N ASN A 295 15.62 23.97 13.27
CA ASN A 295 15.35 22.96 12.26
C ASN A 295 16.33 23.06 11.08
N ASN A 296 16.75 21.92 10.54
CA ASN A 296 17.68 21.85 9.41
C ASN A 296 17.07 22.27 8.06
N GLY A 297 15.74 22.42 7.99
CA GLY A 297 15.02 22.77 6.77
C GLY A 297 14.50 21.56 5.99
N LEU A 298 14.08 21.81 4.75
CA LEU A 298 13.70 20.80 3.77
C LEU A 298 14.61 20.88 2.54
N THR A 299 14.87 19.72 1.93
CA THR A 299 15.34 19.63 0.55
C THR A 299 14.24 19.04 -0.30
N ILE A 300 13.86 19.75 -1.35
CA ILE A 300 12.85 19.35 -2.33
C ILE A 300 13.54 19.18 -3.68
N THR A 301 13.17 18.15 -4.43
CA THR A 301 13.55 17.94 -5.83
C THR A 301 12.31 18.00 -6.72
N ALA A 302 12.52 18.46 -7.96
CA ALA A 302 11.50 18.51 -9.00
C ALA A 302 12.14 18.33 -10.38
N THR A 303 11.35 17.90 -11.35
CA THR A 303 11.76 17.75 -12.76
C THR A 303 11.46 18.98 -13.60
N ASP A 304 10.51 19.79 -13.18
CA ASP A 304 10.18 21.06 -13.83
C ASP A 304 9.56 22.02 -12.81
N ALA A 305 9.66 23.32 -13.09
CA ALA A 305 9.14 24.38 -12.24
C ALA A 305 8.55 25.52 -13.07
N LYS A 306 7.35 25.98 -12.69
CA LYS A 306 6.78 27.22 -13.22
C LYS A 306 7.15 28.36 -12.30
N VAL A 307 8.15 29.14 -12.71
CA VAL A 307 8.64 30.31 -11.98
C VAL A 307 8.43 31.57 -12.81
N TYR A 308 8.03 32.66 -12.16
CA TYR A 308 7.88 33.96 -12.80
C TYR A 308 8.45 35.07 -11.92
N TYR A 309 8.92 36.15 -12.54
CA TYR A 309 9.46 37.30 -11.82
C TYR A 309 8.42 38.42 -11.74
N GLN A 310 8.12 38.91 -10.54
CA GLN A 310 7.16 39.98 -10.32
C GLN A 310 7.58 40.85 -9.13
N LYS A 311 7.34 42.16 -9.17
CA LYS A 311 7.57 43.08 -8.03
C LYS A 311 8.97 42.96 -7.37
N LYS A 312 10.01 42.69 -8.17
CA LYS A 312 11.41 42.48 -7.75
C LYS A 312 11.70 41.16 -6.99
N SER A 313 10.79 40.19 -7.05
CA SER A 313 10.97 38.87 -6.46
C SER A 313 10.61 37.76 -7.45
N TRP A 314 11.19 36.58 -7.27
CA TRP A 314 10.77 35.38 -8.00
C TRP A 314 9.63 34.69 -7.26
N TYR A 315 8.67 34.17 -8.03
CA TYR A 315 7.53 33.42 -7.51
C TYR A 315 7.44 32.06 -8.20
N LEU A 316 7.35 31.02 -7.39
CA LEU A 316 7.16 29.65 -7.79
C LEU A 316 5.67 29.29 -7.72
N SER A 317 5.10 28.93 -8.87
CA SER A 317 3.67 28.61 -8.99
C SER A 317 3.39 27.11 -8.94
N SER A 318 4.25 26.30 -9.55
CA SER A 318 4.11 24.83 -9.51
C SER A 318 5.44 24.11 -9.66
N LEU A 319 5.48 22.87 -9.16
CA LEU A 319 6.56 21.91 -9.36
C LEU A 319 6.00 20.62 -9.97
N GLU A 320 6.72 20.05 -10.94
CA GLU A 320 6.46 18.71 -11.48
C GLU A 320 7.42 17.70 -10.83
N ASP A 321 6.92 16.50 -10.52
CA ASP A 321 7.64 15.48 -9.74
C ASP A 321 8.16 16.00 -8.39
N PHE A 322 7.29 16.68 -7.63
CA PHE A 322 7.60 17.20 -6.31
C PHE A 322 7.97 16.06 -5.36
N GLN A 323 9.19 16.09 -4.81
CA GLN A 323 9.65 15.12 -3.82
C GLN A 323 10.46 15.80 -2.71
N ILE A 324 10.10 15.52 -1.45
CA ILE A 324 10.85 15.89 -0.25
C ILE A 324 11.89 14.79 -0.01
N VAL A 325 13.14 15.09 -0.36
CA VAL A 325 14.30 14.19 -0.16
C VAL A 325 14.94 14.36 1.22
N ASN A 326 14.64 15.47 1.91
CA ASN A 326 15.00 15.70 3.30
C ASN A 326 13.95 16.56 4.00
N GLY A 327 13.62 16.23 5.25
CA GLY A 327 12.59 16.93 6.02
C GLY A 327 11.22 16.23 6.05
N GLY A 328 11.12 14.96 5.65
CA GLY A 328 9.87 14.18 5.75
C GLY A 328 9.33 14.09 7.19
N GLN A 329 10.22 13.90 8.18
CA GLN A 329 9.86 13.93 9.61
C GLN A 329 9.40 15.30 10.10
N THR A 330 10.06 16.37 9.66
CA THR A 330 9.63 17.75 9.96
C THR A 330 8.20 17.98 9.44
N THR A 331 7.95 17.63 8.17
CA THR A 331 6.65 17.82 7.50
C THR A 331 5.52 17.04 8.19
N ALA A 332 5.74 15.75 8.45
CA ALA A 332 4.76 14.92 9.17
C ALA A 332 4.53 15.41 10.61
N SER A 333 5.60 15.78 11.32
CA SER A 333 5.51 16.28 12.71
C SER A 333 4.69 17.56 12.80
N ILE A 334 4.84 18.47 11.83
CA ILE A 334 4.05 19.69 11.75
C ILE A 334 2.57 19.35 11.55
N TYR A 335 2.26 18.46 10.59
CA TYR A 335 0.89 18.03 10.33
C TYR A 335 0.22 17.39 11.56
N PHE A 336 0.87 16.40 12.19
CA PHE A 336 0.30 15.74 13.37
C PHE A 336 0.23 16.68 14.59
N SER A 337 1.16 17.63 14.73
CA SER A 337 1.07 18.67 15.78
C SER A 337 -0.18 19.54 15.60
N ARG A 338 -0.48 19.96 14.36
CA ARG A 338 -1.72 20.70 14.05
C ARG A 338 -2.95 19.85 14.32
N LYS A 339 -2.93 18.57 13.92
CA LYS A 339 -4.04 17.62 14.16
C LYS A 339 -4.36 17.44 15.64
N GLU A 340 -3.34 17.46 16.50
CA GLU A 340 -3.49 17.42 17.96
C GLU A 340 -3.91 18.77 18.57
N GLY A 341 -4.09 19.83 17.76
CA GLY A 341 -4.54 21.14 18.20
C GLY A 341 -3.43 22.09 18.65
N LEU A 342 -2.16 21.81 18.34
CA LEU A 342 -1.07 22.78 18.57
C LEU A 342 -1.14 23.91 17.53
N ASP A 343 -0.87 25.14 17.98
CA ASP A 343 -0.73 26.30 17.10
C ASP A 343 0.62 26.22 16.36
N ILE A 344 0.54 26.11 15.03
CA ILE A 344 1.71 26.06 14.15
C ILE A 344 1.92 27.36 13.36
N SER A 345 1.11 28.40 13.58
CA SER A 345 1.10 29.63 12.77
C SER A 345 2.43 30.40 12.79
N LYS A 346 3.21 30.27 13.87
CA LYS A 346 4.53 30.89 14.02
C LYS A 346 5.69 30.03 13.51
N VAL A 347 5.41 28.77 13.16
CA VAL A 347 6.44 27.82 12.70
C VAL A 347 6.74 28.11 11.23
N LYS A 348 8.03 28.31 10.94
CA LYS A 348 8.56 28.52 9.59
C LYS A 348 9.69 27.55 9.32
N VAL A 349 9.80 27.08 8.08
CA VAL A 349 10.83 26.11 7.70
C VAL A 349 11.55 26.58 6.44
N MET A 350 12.88 26.64 6.48
CA MET A 350 13.67 26.91 5.29
C MET A 350 13.58 25.73 4.32
N ALA A 351 13.48 25.99 3.03
CA ALA A 351 13.46 24.97 2.01
C ALA A 351 14.44 25.30 0.87
N LYS A 352 15.15 24.27 0.42
CA LYS A 352 16.00 24.26 -0.77
C LYS A 352 15.33 23.40 -1.85
N ILE A 353 14.94 24.02 -2.95
CA ILE A 353 14.24 23.38 -4.07
C ILE A 353 15.24 23.24 -5.22
N ASN A 354 15.53 22.02 -5.64
CA ASN A 354 16.41 21.73 -6.78
C ASN A 354 15.56 21.23 -7.94
N VAL A 355 15.62 21.95 -9.06
CA VAL A 355 14.86 21.65 -10.28
C VAL A 355 15.86 21.18 -11.33
N ALA A 356 15.76 19.93 -11.74
CA ALA A 356 16.66 19.39 -12.75
C ALA A 356 16.34 19.96 -14.14
N LYS A 357 17.38 20.27 -14.91
CA LYS A 357 17.30 20.71 -16.32
C LYS A 357 17.87 19.59 -17.18
N ASN A 358 17.01 18.75 -17.78
CA ASN A 358 17.23 17.90 -18.97
C ASN A 358 16.41 16.59 -18.90
N ASN A 359 15.89 16.17 -20.06
CA ASN A 359 14.95 15.05 -20.21
C ASN A 359 15.60 13.65 -20.25
N LYS A 360 16.90 13.52 -19.95
CA LYS A 360 17.54 12.19 -19.89
C LYS A 360 17.30 11.58 -18.52
N THR A 361 16.36 10.64 -18.46
CA THR A 361 15.84 10.07 -17.23
C THR A 361 16.91 9.43 -16.32
N SER A 362 18.02 8.92 -16.88
CA SER A 362 19.10 8.29 -16.10
C SER A 362 20.02 9.27 -15.37
N GLU A 363 20.30 10.44 -15.94
CA GLU A 363 21.15 11.48 -15.34
C GLU A 363 20.38 12.21 -14.23
N LEU A 364 19.07 12.41 -14.45
CA LEU A 364 18.13 12.92 -13.46
C LEU A 364 18.04 12.03 -12.21
N ASP A 365 17.84 10.72 -12.39
CA ASP A 365 17.74 9.76 -11.28
C ASP A 365 19.03 9.77 -10.43
N ASP A 366 20.21 9.86 -11.07
CA ASP A 366 21.51 9.92 -10.39
C ASP A 366 21.71 11.22 -9.61
N LEU A 367 21.30 12.36 -10.20
CA LEU A 367 21.34 13.66 -9.53
C LEU A 367 20.44 13.67 -8.29
N ILE A 368 19.17 13.23 -8.41
CA ILE A 368 18.23 13.18 -7.28
C ILE A 368 18.76 12.24 -6.20
N SER A 369 19.26 11.06 -6.58
CA SER A 369 19.84 10.09 -5.65
C SER A 369 21.03 10.69 -4.88
N LYS A 370 21.94 11.39 -5.57
CA LYS A 370 23.09 12.06 -4.93
C LYS A 370 22.65 13.20 -4.02
N ILE A 371 21.69 14.03 -4.45
CA ILE A 371 21.13 15.10 -3.61
C ILE A 371 20.54 14.51 -2.32
N SER A 372 19.80 13.41 -2.42
CA SER A 372 19.26 12.69 -1.27
C SER A 372 20.38 12.16 -0.36
N GLU A 373 21.37 11.45 -0.92
CA GLU A 373 22.52 10.90 -0.19
C GLU A 373 23.28 12.00 0.58
N TYR A 374 23.62 13.10 -0.08
CA TYR A 374 24.34 14.22 0.53
C TYR A 374 23.50 15.03 1.51
N SER A 375 22.20 15.18 1.26
CA SER A 375 21.30 15.85 2.22
C SER A 375 21.08 15.00 3.48
N ASN A 376 21.22 13.68 3.38
CA ASN A 376 21.01 12.75 4.49
C ASN A 376 22.30 12.41 5.25
N SER A 377 23.48 12.50 4.62
CA SER A 377 24.79 12.26 5.26
C SER A 377 25.15 13.24 6.39
N GLN A 378 24.46 14.39 6.49
CA GLN A 378 24.57 15.34 7.60
C GLN A 378 23.85 14.87 8.88
N SER A 379 23.09 13.77 8.83
CA SER A 379 22.41 13.16 9.97
C SER A 379 22.56 11.64 9.91
N ARG A 380 23.67 11.12 10.48
CA ARG A 380 24.06 9.69 10.65
C ARG A 380 23.02 8.70 10.09
N VAL A 381 23.12 8.41 8.79
CA VAL A 381 22.28 7.43 8.08
C VAL A 381 22.90 6.05 8.24
N SER A 382 22.03 5.07 8.48
CA SER A 382 22.35 3.66 8.48
C SER A 382 22.24 3.16 7.00
N ARG A 383 23.24 2.41 6.52
CA ARG A 383 23.45 2.06 5.08
C ARG A 383 22.39 1.14 4.44
N VAL A 384 21.31 0.78 5.13
CA VAL A 384 20.25 -0.12 4.63
C VAL A 384 19.49 0.41 3.40
N ASP A 385 19.36 1.73 3.25
CA ASP A 385 18.45 2.35 2.25
C ASP A 385 18.99 2.35 0.80
N LEU A 386 20.26 2.01 0.55
CA LEU A 386 20.90 1.97 -0.79
C LEU A 386 20.66 0.67 -1.58
N ARG A 387 19.78 -0.22 -1.13
CA ARG A 387 19.74 -1.64 -1.55
C ARG A 387 18.66 -2.02 -2.57
N SER A 388 18.05 -1.08 -3.29
CA SER A 388 17.20 -1.40 -4.47
C SER A 388 17.98 -2.13 -5.60
N ARG A 389 19.31 -2.05 -5.54
CA ARG A 389 20.28 -2.81 -6.34
C ARG A 389 20.98 -3.93 -5.56
N SER A 390 20.35 -4.45 -4.49
CA SER A 390 20.89 -5.51 -3.65
C SER A 390 21.40 -6.68 -4.52
N PRO A 391 22.69 -7.04 -4.43
CA PRO A 391 23.23 -8.21 -5.11
C PRO A 391 22.48 -9.49 -4.75
N LYS A 392 21.96 -9.58 -3.52
CA LYS A 392 21.15 -10.70 -3.06
C LYS A 392 19.77 -10.77 -3.72
N LEU A 393 19.11 -9.63 -3.97
CA LEU A 393 17.87 -9.61 -4.77
C LEU A 393 18.13 -9.98 -6.24
N VAL A 394 19.29 -9.59 -6.80
CA VAL A 394 19.71 -10.01 -8.14
C VAL A 394 19.96 -11.51 -8.19
N GLN A 395 20.58 -12.07 -7.15
CA GLN A 395 20.79 -13.51 -7.01
C GLN A 395 19.48 -14.27 -6.87
N LEU A 396 18.53 -13.79 -6.06
CA LEU A 396 17.17 -14.34 -5.97
C LEU A 396 16.47 -14.35 -7.32
N LYS A 397 16.56 -13.25 -8.07
CA LYS A 397 16.01 -13.16 -9.42
C LYS A 397 16.60 -14.22 -10.34
N ARG A 398 17.93 -14.39 -10.32
CA ARG A 398 18.61 -15.43 -11.09
C ARG A 398 18.11 -16.83 -10.69
N LEU A 399 18.03 -17.13 -9.40
CA LEU A 399 17.55 -18.43 -8.92
C LEU A 399 16.11 -18.70 -9.37
N SER A 400 15.25 -17.67 -9.36
CA SER A 400 13.87 -17.81 -9.85
C SER A 400 13.79 -18.25 -11.32
N GLU A 401 14.76 -17.86 -12.14
CA GLU A 401 14.78 -18.21 -13.56
C GLU A 401 15.55 -19.50 -13.88
N THR A 402 16.32 -20.04 -12.92
CA THR A 402 17.18 -21.22 -13.14
C THR A 402 16.79 -22.44 -12.32
N VAL A 403 16.14 -22.28 -11.18
CA VAL A 403 15.71 -23.39 -10.32
C VAL A 403 14.33 -23.86 -10.76
N MET A 404 14.32 -24.97 -11.51
CA MET A 404 13.09 -25.61 -11.94
C MET A 404 12.37 -26.25 -10.76
N THR A 405 11.05 -26.17 -10.74
CA THR A 405 10.24 -26.83 -9.70
C THR A 405 10.14 -28.34 -9.95
N PRO A 406 9.88 -29.16 -8.92
CA PRO A 406 9.69 -30.60 -9.07
C PRO A 406 8.61 -31.00 -10.09
N SER A 407 7.51 -30.24 -10.18
CA SER A 407 6.42 -30.43 -11.15
C SER A 407 6.74 -29.91 -12.56
N GLY A 408 7.91 -29.30 -12.77
CA GLY A 408 8.26 -28.56 -13.97
C GLY A 408 7.79 -27.10 -13.96
N GLY A 409 8.45 -26.29 -14.79
CA GLY A 409 8.29 -24.83 -14.81
C GLY A 409 9.13 -24.14 -13.73
N TYR A 410 8.87 -22.85 -13.53
CA TYR A 410 9.67 -21.99 -12.67
C TYR A 410 8.79 -20.99 -11.91
N TRP A 411 9.26 -20.56 -10.74
CA TRP A 411 8.70 -19.39 -10.07
C TRP A 411 9.32 -18.12 -10.63
N PHE A 412 8.53 -17.09 -10.88
CA PHE A 412 9.04 -15.83 -11.42
C PHE A 412 9.04 -14.73 -10.37
N PHE A 413 10.24 -14.28 -9.99
CA PHE A 413 10.38 -13.09 -9.14
C PHE A 413 10.32 -11.82 -10.00
N GLU A 414 9.30 -10.98 -9.81
CA GLU A 414 9.19 -9.65 -10.39
C GLU A 414 9.87 -8.62 -9.48
N ARG A 415 11.01 -8.06 -9.94
CA ARG A 415 11.67 -6.96 -9.22
C ARG A 415 10.95 -5.63 -9.42
N ALA A 416 10.23 -5.50 -10.55
CA ALA A 416 9.30 -4.42 -10.84
C ALA A 416 8.00 -5.02 -11.41
N LYS A 417 6.84 -4.49 -11.03
CA LYS A 417 5.55 -5.00 -11.51
C LYS A 417 5.44 -4.88 -13.03
N GLY A 418 4.94 -5.93 -13.68
CA GLY A 418 4.80 -5.96 -15.14
C GLY A 418 6.10 -6.27 -15.88
N GLU A 419 7.17 -6.60 -15.16
CA GLU A 419 8.41 -7.12 -15.74
C GLU A 419 8.14 -8.37 -16.58
N PHE A 420 7.31 -9.29 -16.08
CA PHE A 420 6.94 -10.48 -16.83
C PHE A 420 6.19 -10.13 -18.13
N ASN A 421 5.18 -9.27 -18.06
CA ASN A 421 4.39 -8.89 -19.23
C ASN A 421 5.23 -8.14 -20.27
N THR A 422 6.19 -7.34 -19.82
CA THR A 422 7.18 -6.71 -20.70
C THR A 422 8.05 -7.75 -21.39
N ARG A 423 8.46 -8.81 -20.67
CA ARG A 423 9.22 -9.93 -21.23
C ARG A 423 8.39 -10.70 -22.26
N VAL A 424 7.14 -11.05 -21.94
CA VAL A 424 6.19 -11.72 -22.84
C VAL A 424 6.03 -10.95 -24.16
N ARG A 425 5.86 -9.61 -24.10
CA ARG A 425 5.71 -8.76 -25.30
C ARG A 425 6.97 -8.71 -26.18
N LYS A 426 8.14 -9.01 -25.62
CA LYS A 426 9.42 -9.00 -26.33
C LYS A 426 9.88 -10.41 -26.73
N ASP A 427 9.20 -11.45 -26.26
CA ASP A 427 9.59 -12.84 -26.47
C ASP A 427 9.04 -13.36 -27.81
N ASN A 428 9.85 -14.16 -28.51
CA ASN A 428 9.45 -14.77 -29.78
C ASN A 428 8.44 -15.92 -29.59
N ASN A 429 8.30 -16.45 -28.37
CA ASN A 429 7.30 -17.47 -28.03
C ASN A 429 6.57 -17.14 -26.72
N PRO A 430 5.65 -16.16 -26.75
CA PRO A 430 4.87 -15.73 -25.57
C PRO A 430 4.10 -16.87 -24.90
N ALA A 431 3.57 -17.81 -25.68
CA ALA A 431 2.78 -18.93 -25.18
C ALA A 431 3.63 -19.91 -24.34
N LYS A 432 4.85 -20.22 -24.79
CA LYS A 432 5.78 -21.03 -24.01
C LYS A 432 6.16 -20.33 -22.71
N LEU A 433 6.47 -19.04 -22.77
CA LEU A 433 6.86 -18.28 -21.57
C LEU A 433 5.74 -18.25 -20.52
N LYS A 434 4.49 -18.02 -20.94
CA LYS A 434 3.31 -18.07 -20.04
C LYS A 434 3.12 -19.44 -19.38
N ARG A 435 3.40 -20.52 -20.11
CA ARG A 435 3.34 -21.89 -19.58
C ARG A 435 4.47 -22.21 -18.61
N ASP A 436 5.69 -21.77 -18.91
CA ASP A 436 6.87 -22.04 -18.07
C ASP A 436 6.82 -21.26 -16.74
N PHE A 437 6.15 -20.10 -16.74
CA PHE A 437 5.95 -19.22 -15.58
C PHE A 437 4.46 -18.90 -15.39
N PRO A 438 3.64 -19.83 -14.88
CA PRO A 438 2.22 -19.61 -14.67
C PRO A 438 1.97 -18.52 -13.62
N THR A 439 0.84 -17.82 -13.70
CA THR A 439 0.49 -16.72 -12.78
C THR A 439 0.55 -17.15 -11.30
N SER A 440 0.13 -18.38 -11.01
CA SER A 440 0.19 -19.00 -9.68
C SER A 440 1.61 -19.28 -9.15
N LYS A 441 2.66 -19.07 -9.96
CA LYS A 441 4.07 -19.15 -9.55
C LYS A 441 4.82 -17.81 -9.73
N ARG A 442 4.12 -16.68 -9.86
CA ARG A 442 4.74 -15.34 -9.92
C ARG A 442 4.61 -14.61 -8.59
N PHE A 443 5.59 -13.79 -8.22
CA PHE A 443 5.56 -12.99 -6.99
C PHE A 443 6.38 -11.69 -7.11
N THR A 444 5.98 -10.66 -6.37
CA THR A 444 6.65 -9.35 -6.29
C THR A 444 7.57 -9.25 -5.07
N LYS A 445 8.28 -8.13 -4.92
CA LYS A 445 9.12 -7.85 -3.75
C LYS A 445 8.30 -7.70 -2.45
N GLU A 446 7.08 -7.18 -2.54
CA GLU A 446 6.12 -7.06 -1.44
C GLU A 446 5.69 -8.45 -0.96
N LEU A 447 5.26 -9.30 -1.89
CA LEU A 447 4.86 -10.67 -1.59
C LEU A 447 6.04 -11.50 -1.06
N LEU A 448 7.24 -11.33 -1.63
CA LEU A 448 8.47 -11.94 -1.13
C LEU A 448 8.65 -11.67 0.37
N ALA A 449 8.58 -10.41 0.78
CA ALA A 449 8.76 -10.04 2.18
C ALA A 449 7.59 -10.48 3.06
N LYS A 450 6.35 -10.36 2.57
CA LYS A 450 5.14 -10.85 3.26
C LYS A 450 5.27 -12.33 3.61
N TYR A 451 5.60 -13.18 2.64
CA TYR A 451 5.69 -14.63 2.83
C TYR A 451 6.91 -15.04 3.65
N TYR A 452 8.05 -14.38 3.46
CA TYR A 452 9.24 -14.66 4.25
C TYR A 452 9.00 -14.35 5.74
N CYS A 453 8.49 -13.15 6.06
CA CYS A 453 8.27 -12.72 7.44
C CYS A 453 7.05 -13.35 8.12
N ALA A 454 6.13 -13.98 7.36
CA ALA A 454 5.03 -14.76 7.94
C ALA A 454 5.53 -15.97 8.73
N TRP A 455 6.67 -16.54 8.35
CA TRP A 455 7.33 -17.62 9.07
C TRP A 455 8.19 -17.06 10.22
N GLY A 456 7.52 -16.59 11.28
CA GLY A 456 8.15 -15.94 12.43
C GLY A 456 7.12 -15.48 13.47
N GLU A 457 7.56 -14.69 14.45
CA GLU A 457 6.71 -14.23 15.56
C GLU A 457 6.07 -12.83 15.35
N ILE A 458 6.00 -12.36 14.10
CA ILE A 458 5.53 -11.00 13.78
C ILE A 458 4.31 -10.96 12.83
N PRO A 459 3.26 -11.78 13.04
CA PRO A 459 2.14 -11.85 12.11
C PRO A 459 1.33 -10.54 12.03
N PHE A 460 1.29 -9.77 13.11
CA PHE A 460 0.70 -8.42 13.15
C PHE A 460 1.36 -7.45 12.18
N LEU A 461 2.65 -7.65 11.91
CA LEU A 461 3.41 -6.80 11.02
C LEU A 461 3.26 -7.21 9.56
N VAL A 462 3.09 -8.51 9.32
CA VAL A 462 2.70 -9.05 8.01
C VAL A 462 1.32 -8.52 7.62
N LYS A 463 0.36 -8.53 8.55
CA LYS A 463 -0.98 -7.93 8.35
C LYS A 463 -0.95 -6.41 8.15
N LYS A 464 0.10 -5.74 8.63
CA LYS A 464 0.32 -4.32 8.36
C LYS A 464 0.83 -4.08 6.93
N GLY A 465 1.54 -5.05 6.37
CA GLY A 465 2.06 -5.07 5.01
C GLY A 465 3.03 -3.93 4.68
N GLY A 466 3.27 -3.76 3.38
CA GLY A 466 3.92 -2.58 2.80
C GLY A 466 5.45 -2.54 2.90
N GLU A 467 6.01 -1.33 2.83
CA GLU A 467 7.46 -1.09 2.86
C GLU A 467 8.13 -1.59 4.15
N LYS A 468 7.37 -1.71 5.26
CA LYS A 468 7.93 -2.13 6.56
C LYS A 468 8.38 -3.57 6.58
N ILE A 469 7.52 -4.46 6.09
CA ILE A 469 7.85 -5.88 6.04
C ILE A 469 8.99 -6.11 5.07
N PHE A 470 9.00 -5.38 3.95
CA PHE A 470 10.10 -5.41 2.99
C PHE A 470 11.42 -4.93 3.57
N ARG A 471 11.42 -3.85 4.35
CA ARG A 471 12.63 -3.35 5.01
C ARG A 471 13.19 -4.35 6.00
N LEU A 472 12.35 -4.95 6.84
CA LEU A 472 12.77 -5.98 7.79
C LEU A 472 13.41 -7.16 7.05
N PHE A 473 12.78 -7.60 5.97
CA PHE A 473 13.36 -8.63 5.12
C PHE A 473 14.74 -8.20 4.57
N ILE A 474 14.92 -6.97 4.08
CA ILE A 474 16.21 -6.48 3.57
C ILE A 474 17.26 -6.36 4.68
N GLU A 475 16.87 -5.95 5.89
CA GLU A 475 17.76 -5.84 7.04
C GLU A 475 18.24 -7.23 7.52
N GLU A 476 17.38 -8.25 7.47
CA GLU A 476 17.81 -9.64 7.72
C GLU A 476 18.67 -10.19 6.57
N LEU A 477 18.26 -9.93 5.33
CA LEU A 477 18.95 -10.40 4.14
C LEU A 477 20.36 -9.81 4.07
N GLU A 478 20.50 -8.52 4.36
CA GLU A 478 21.75 -7.78 4.37
C GLU A 478 21.73 -6.87 5.62
N PRO A 479 22.25 -7.27 6.79
CA PRO A 479 22.36 -6.36 7.92
C PRO A 479 23.45 -5.32 7.65
N GLU A 480 23.49 -4.26 8.45
CA GLU A 480 24.59 -3.27 8.38
C GLU A 480 25.87 -3.81 8.99
N ASP A 481 25.71 -4.49 10.11
CA ASP A 481 26.78 -5.12 10.87
C ASP A 481 26.59 -6.65 10.85
N GLY A 482 27.65 -7.39 10.50
CA GLY A 482 27.64 -8.86 10.44
C GLY A 482 27.44 -9.45 9.04
N LYS A 483 27.36 -10.78 8.98
CA LYS A 483 27.09 -11.53 7.74
C LYS A 483 25.58 -11.70 7.58
N GLY A 484 25.00 -11.11 6.54
CA GLY A 484 23.59 -11.37 6.19
C GLY A 484 23.36 -12.76 5.61
N ILE A 485 22.09 -13.07 5.33
CA ILE A 485 21.67 -14.39 4.83
C ILE A 485 22.30 -14.69 3.46
N GLU A 486 22.90 -15.87 3.30
CA GLU A 486 23.41 -16.31 2.00
C GLU A 486 22.24 -16.73 1.08
N VAL A 487 22.10 -16.06 -0.07
CA VAL A 487 21.07 -16.41 -1.06
C VAL A 487 21.58 -17.53 -1.95
N ASN A 488 21.46 -18.76 -1.48
CA ASN A 488 21.78 -19.95 -2.26
C ASN A 488 20.50 -20.69 -2.69
N ARG A 489 20.67 -21.84 -3.34
CA ARG A 489 19.53 -22.67 -3.79
C ARG A 489 18.66 -23.10 -2.61
N ASP A 490 19.25 -23.52 -1.49
CA ASP A 490 18.51 -24.00 -0.32
C ASP A 490 17.63 -22.89 0.28
N PHE A 491 18.18 -21.68 0.40
CA PHE A 491 17.42 -20.50 0.83
C PHE A 491 16.22 -20.26 -0.09
N TYR A 492 16.45 -20.32 -1.40
CA TYR A 492 15.40 -20.10 -2.39
C TYR A 492 14.30 -21.19 -2.32
N GLU A 493 14.67 -22.45 -2.18
CA GLU A 493 13.69 -23.56 -2.06
C GLU A 493 12.87 -23.43 -0.77
N GLN A 494 13.49 -23.09 0.36
CA GLN A 494 12.77 -22.83 1.62
C GLN A 494 11.85 -21.62 1.51
N LEU A 495 12.30 -20.55 0.86
CA LEU A 495 11.49 -19.37 0.62
C LEU A 495 10.24 -19.73 -0.20
N VAL A 496 10.39 -20.47 -1.29
CA VAL A 496 9.26 -20.90 -2.13
C VAL A 496 8.32 -21.84 -1.37
N ALA A 497 8.84 -22.74 -0.53
CA ALA A 497 8.01 -23.59 0.33
C ALA A 497 7.11 -22.76 1.27
N LYS A 498 7.63 -21.67 1.86
CA LYS A 498 6.83 -20.72 2.65
C LYS A 498 5.73 -20.07 1.80
N MET A 499 6.02 -19.72 0.54
CA MET A 499 5.01 -19.15 -0.38
C MET A 499 3.90 -20.14 -0.71
N ILE A 500 4.26 -21.41 -0.96
CA ILE A 500 3.30 -22.49 -1.23
C ILE A 500 2.37 -22.66 -0.03
N LEU A 501 2.93 -22.73 1.18
CA LEU A 501 2.14 -22.83 2.41
C LEU A 501 1.19 -21.64 2.58
N PHE A 502 1.70 -20.42 2.39
CA PHE A 502 0.89 -19.21 2.55
C PHE A 502 -0.28 -19.18 1.56
N ARG A 503 -0.01 -19.43 0.27
CA ARG A 503 -1.04 -19.44 -0.78
C ARG A 503 -2.07 -20.53 -0.55
N LYS A 504 -1.64 -21.73 -0.15
CA LYS A 504 -2.58 -22.80 0.18
C LYS A 504 -3.45 -22.42 1.38
N MET A 505 -2.90 -21.78 2.41
CA MET A 505 -3.73 -21.32 3.54
C MET A 505 -4.73 -20.23 3.13
N GLU A 506 -4.39 -19.35 2.19
CA GLU A 506 -5.36 -18.39 1.61
C GLU A 506 -6.48 -19.11 0.84
N GLU A 507 -6.13 -20.16 0.09
CA GLU A 507 -7.08 -21.03 -0.62
C GLU A 507 -8.01 -21.78 0.35
N ILE A 508 -7.45 -22.46 1.36
CA ILE A 508 -8.20 -23.18 2.39
C ILE A 508 -9.13 -22.25 3.16
N TYR A 509 -8.68 -21.02 3.46
CA TYR A 509 -9.53 -20.04 4.13
C TYR A 509 -10.73 -19.65 3.26
N GLY A 510 -10.56 -19.63 1.94
CA GLY A 510 -11.60 -19.35 0.97
C GLY A 510 -11.89 -17.87 0.76
N ALA A 511 -12.94 -17.59 -0.01
CA ALA A 511 -13.44 -16.25 -0.31
C ALA A 511 -14.98 -16.24 -0.40
N GLY A 512 -15.58 -15.07 -0.19
CA GLY A 512 -17.03 -14.89 -0.31
C GLY A 512 -17.81 -15.80 0.65
N LYS A 513 -18.81 -16.52 0.11
CA LYS A 513 -19.70 -17.40 0.90
C LYS A 513 -19.02 -18.67 1.41
N ASN A 514 -17.92 -19.08 0.78
CA ASN A 514 -17.18 -20.29 1.15
C ASN A 514 -16.02 -19.98 2.10
N ALA A 515 -15.87 -18.72 2.53
CA ALA A 515 -14.80 -18.34 3.43
C ALA A 515 -15.08 -18.80 4.87
N ILE A 516 -14.02 -19.18 5.60
CA ILE A 516 -14.06 -19.44 7.05
C ILE A 516 -14.57 -18.20 7.82
N GLY A 517 -14.27 -17.01 7.31
CA GLY A 517 -14.71 -15.74 7.87
C GLY A 517 -14.29 -14.56 7.00
N GLN A 518 -14.12 -13.40 7.62
CA GLN A 518 -13.79 -12.14 6.92
C GLN A 518 -12.39 -11.62 7.25
N LEU A 519 -11.62 -12.39 8.02
CA LEU A 519 -10.32 -12.01 8.58
C LEU A 519 -9.17 -12.72 7.87
N ARG A 520 -9.33 -13.17 6.62
CA ARG A 520 -8.32 -13.94 5.87
C ARG A 520 -6.92 -13.36 5.96
N SER A 521 -6.81 -12.05 5.68
CA SER A 521 -5.53 -11.32 5.69
C SER A 521 -4.82 -11.29 7.06
N ALA A 522 -5.53 -11.57 8.16
CA ALA A 522 -4.98 -11.69 9.51
C ALA A 522 -4.86 -13.16 9.95
N ALA A 523 -5.91 -13.97 9.74
CA ALA A 523 -5.95 -15.37 10.16
C ALA A 523 -4.84 -16.21 9.52
N VAL A 524 -4.52 -15.99 8.23
CA VAL A 524 -3.45 -16.71 7.54
C VAL A 524 -2.08 -16.44 8.16
N PRO A 525 -1.56 -15.19 8.23
CA PRO A 525 -0.24 -14.96 8.82
C PRO A 525 -0.17 -15.36 10.30
N TYR A 526 -1.25 -15.18 11.06
CA TYR A 526 -1.29 -15.63 12.45
C TYR A 526 -1.23 -17.16 12.58
N SER A 527 -1.89 -17.90 11.67
CA SER A 527 -1.83 -19.37 11.65
C SER A 527 -0.43 -19.87 11.28
N ILE A 528 0.25 -19.22 10.34
CA ILE A 528 1.63 -19.55 9.98
C ILE A 528 2.57 -19.28 11.16
N ALA A 529 2.42 -18.13 11.82
CA ALA A 529 3.19 -17.80 13.02
C ALA A 529 2.93 -18.80 14.17
N ALA A 530 1.72 -19.34 14.28
CA ALA A 530 1.40 -20.40 15.24
C ALA A 530 2.11 -21.72 14.91
N ILE A 531 2.22 -22.10 13.63
CA ILE A 531 3.03 -23.27 13.24
C ILE A 531 4.50 -23.02 13.57
N TYR A 532 5.04 -21.87 13.17
CA TYR A 532 6.42 -21.47 13.48
C TYR A 532 6.72 -21.55 14.97
N THR A 533 5.86 -20.96 15.82
CA THR A 533 6.03 -20.94 17.28
C THR A 533 6.09 -22.35 17.86
N TYR A 534 5.28 -23.27 17.33
CA TYR A 534 5.27 -24.66 17.77
C TYR A 534 6.49 -25.45 17.27
N THR A 535 7.02 -25.13 16.10
CA THR A 535 8.17 -25.81 15.49
C THR A 535 9.47 -25.04 15.68
N ASP A 536 9.84 -24.19 14.72
CA ASP A 536 11.15 -23.58 14.57
C ASP A 536 11.43 -22.52 15.65
N GLY A 537 10.37 -21.94 16.22
CA GLY A 537 10.42 -21.00 17.34
C GLY A 537 10.52 -21.68 18.71
N ASN A 538 10.35 -23.01 18.77
CA ASN A 538 10.49 -23.79 20.00
C ASN A 538 11.82 -24.56 19.98
N PRO A 539 12.82 -24.21 20.81
CA PRO A 539 14.10 -24.91 20.88
C PRO A 539 14.02 -26.40 21.22
N GLU A 540 12.91 -26.84 21.82
CA GLU A 540 12.66 -28.24 22.19
C GLU A 540 11.96 -29.05 21.08
N SER A 541 11.52 -28.39 19.99
CA SER A 541 10.89 -29.04 18.84
C SER A 541 11.85 -29.15 17.66
N ALA A 542 11.66 -30.18 16.84
CA ALA A 542 12.26 -30.21 15.51
C ALA A 542 11.61 -29.15 14.60
N ASN A 543 12.39 -28.62 13.67
CA ASN A 543 11.95 -27.65 12.68
C ASN A 543 10.90 -28.26 11.73
N PHE A 544 10.08 -27.40 11.13
CA PHE A 544 9.16 -27.80 10.08
C PHE A 544 9.92 -28.13 8.79
N ALA A 545 9.59 -29.26 8.16
CA ALA A 545 10.22 -29.77 6.96
C ALA A 545 9.73 -29.03 5.70
N LEU A 546 10.16 -27.78 5.55
CA LEU A 546 9.88 -26.97 4.36
C LEU A 546 10.41 -27.62 3.06
N ASP A 547 11.47 -28.45 3.15
CA ASP A 547 12.01 -29.18 2.01
C ASP A 547 11.01 -30.22 1.46
N LYS A 548 10.22 -30.86 2.34
CA LYS A 548 9.15 -31.79 1.95
C LYS A 548 8.05 -31.04 1.19
N LEU A 549 7.67 -29.85 1.66
CA LEU A 549 6.69 -29.00 0.97
C LEU A 549 7.18 -28.57 -0.41
N TRP A 550 8.44 -28.15 -0.54
CA TRP A 550 9.03 -27.83 -1.84
C TRP A 550 8.97 -29.01 -2.80
N LYS A 551 9.35 -30.21 -2.36
CA LYS A 551 9.35 -31.44 -3.18
C LYS A 551 7.96 -31.85 -3.65
N GLN A 552 6.94 -31.68 -2.80
CA GLN A 552 5.56 -32.07 -3.08
C GLN A 552 4.81 -31.03 -3.93
N GLU A 553 5.13 -29.73 -3.75
CA GLU A 553 4.43 -28.57 -4.32
C GLU A 553 2.91 -28.49 -4.05
N VAL A 554 2.36 -29.46 -3.33
CA VAL A 554 0.94 -29.59 -3.00
C VAL A 554 0.82 -29.94 -1.52
N ILE A 555 -0.14 -29.31 -0.86
CA ILE A 555 -0.56 -29.62 0.50
C ILE A 555 -1.96 -30.21 0.39
N GLY A 556 -2.15 -31.41 0.93
CA GLY A 556 -3.41 -32.14 0.89
C GLY A 556 -3.54 -33.17 2.02
N GLY A 557 -4.69 -33.82 2.09
CA GLY A 557 -4.98 -34.87 3.09
C GLY A 557 -5.01 -34.32 4.51
N GLU A 558 -4.44 -35.05 5.46
CA GLU A 558 -4.45 -34.69 6.89
C GLU A 558 -3.85 -33.31 7.18
N LEU A 559 -2.83 -32.88 6.43
CA LEU A 559 -2.24 -31.56 6.62
C LEU A 559 -3.24 -30.47 6.24
N GLU A 560 -3.97 -30.62 5.13
CA GLU A 560 -4.98 -29.64 4.72
C GLU A 560 -6.12 -29.53 5.74
N GLU A 561 -6.60 -30.66 6.28
CA GLU A 561 -7.62 -30.68 7.32
C GLU A 561 -7.18 -29.97 8.61
N ILE A 562 -5.94 -30.20 9.05
CA ILE A 562 -5.43 -29.54 10.26
C ILE A 562 -5.19 -28.05 10.04
N LEU A 563 -4.75 -27.65 8.84
CA LEU A 563 -4.61 -26.24 8.48
C LEU A 563 -5.98 -25.54 8.46
N PHE A 564 -7.03 -26.18 7.96
CA PHE A 564 -8.40 -25.64 8.00
C PHE A 564 -8.88 -25.43 9.44
N LYS A 565 -8.66 -26.40 10.33
CA LYS A 565 -9.01 -26.29 11.75
C LYS A 565 -8.23 -25.17 12.43
N LEU A 566 -6.93 -25.05 12.15
CA LEU A 566 -6.10 -23.96 12.70
C LEU A 566 -6.55 -22.59 12.21
N LEU A 567 -6.87 -22.44 10.91
CA LEU A 567 -7.38 -21.19 10.35
C LEU A 567 -8.72 -20.79 10.98
N SER A 568 -9.61 -21.77 11.21
CA SER A 568 -10.90 -21.56 11.88
C SER A 568 -10.71 -21.11 13.33
N LEU A 569 -9.86 -21.82 14.08
CA LEU A 569 -9.49 -21.42 15.44
C LEU A 569 -8.90 -20.01 15.46
N MET A 570 -7.95 -19.71 14.58
CA MET A 570 -7.28 -18.43 14.56
C MET A 570 -8.22 -17.28 14.22
N ASN A 571 -9.16 -17.50 13.29
CA ASN A 571 -10.22 -16.54 12.98
C ASN A 571 -11.06 -16.19 14.22
N ASP A 572 -11.37 -17.20 15.04
CA ASP A 572 -12.18 -17.02 16.25
C ASP A 572 -11.39 -16.37 17.38
N LEU A 573 -10.11 -16.75 17.57
CA LEU A 573 -9.23 -16.14 18.56
C LEU A 573 -8.97 -14.66 18.26
N ILE A 574 -8.80 -14.28 16.98
CA ILE A 574 -8.69 -12.88 16.58
C ILE A 574 -9.93 -12.09 16.99
N LYS A 575 -11.13 -12.64 16.80
CA LYS A 575 -12.39 -11.98 17.22
C LYS A 575 -12.51 -11.91 18.74
N GLN A 576 -12.23 -13.03 19.43
CA GLN A 576 -12.37 -13.15 20.88
C GLN A 576 -11.44 -12.21 21.64
N TYR A 577 -10.19 -12.09 21.20
CA TYR A 577 -9.17 -11.28 21.90
C TYR A 577 -9.01 -9.87 21.33
N SER A 578 -9.76 -9.50 20.30
CA SER A 578 -9.78 -8.12 19.79
C SER A 578 -10.43 -7.18 20.82
N LEU A 579 -9.80 -6.03 21.06
CA LEU A 579 -10.38 -4.95 21.88
C LEU A 579 -11.13 -3.91 21.03
N SER A 580 -11.44 -4.25 19.78
CA SER A 580 -12.06 -3.39 18.79
C SER A 580 -12.98 -4.19 17.87
N ASP A 581 -14.14 -3.63 17.54
CA ASP A 581 -15.08 -4.23 16.58
C ASP A 581 -14.42 -4.42 15.19
N ASP A 582 -13.50 -3.53 14.83
CA ASP A 582 -12.63 -3.64 13.65
C ASP A 582 -11.47 -4.59 13.92
N CYS A 583 -11.80 -5.89 13.98
CA CYS A 583 -10.84 -6.97 14.25
C CYS A 583 -9.71 -7.01 13.21
N GLY A 584 -10.03 -6.72 11.93
CA GLY A 584 -9.05 -6.69 10.84
C GLY A 584 -7.99 -5.61 11.03
N GLU A 585 -8.38 -4.43 11.52
CA GLU A 585 -7.45 -3.36 11.85
C GLU A 585 -6.72 -3.58 13.18
N TYR A 586 -7.41 -4.13 14.18
CA TYR A 586 -6.81 -4.47 15.46
C TYR A 586 -5.71 -5.52 15.33
N ALA A 587 -5.82 -6.45 14.38
CA ALA A 587 -4.81 -7.45 14.07
C ALA A 587 -3.47 -6.87 13.54
N LYS A 588 -3.35 -5.55 13.32
CA LYS A 588 -2.08 -4.88 13.05
C LYS A 588 -1.26 -4.56 14.33
N LYS A 589 -1.80 -4.86 15.51
CA LYS A 589 -1.22 -4.61 16.82
C LYS A 589 -0.53 -5.87 17.37
N SER A 590 0.67 -5.72 17.94
CA SER A 590 1.44 -6.85 18.48
C SER A 590 0.76 -7.46 19.70
N GLU A 591 0.07 -6.63 20.48
CA GLU A 591 -0.64 -7.01 21.69
C GLU A 591 -1.66 -8.12 21.44
N LEU A 592 -2.31 -8.15 20.27
CA LEU A 592 -3.23 -9.23 19.92
C LEU A 592 -2.49 -10.57 19.77
N TRP A 593 -1.34 -10.56 19.10
CA TRP A 593 -0.54 -11.77 18.91
C TRP A 593 0.00 -12.28 20.24
N ASP A 594 0.49 -11.40 21.11
CA ASP A 594 1.01 -11.79 22.43
C ASP A 594 -0.04 -12.51 23.28
N VAL A 595 -1.30 -12.07 23.22
CA VAL A 595 -2.41 -12.72 23.92
C VAL A 595 -2.77 -14.06 23.28
N ILE A 596 -2.89 -14.12 21.95
CA ILE A 596 -3.23 -15.35 21.21
C ILE A 596 -2.15 -16.43 21.39
N LYS A 597 -0.87 -16.05 21.27
CA LYS A 597 0.28 -16.95 21.44
C LYS A 597 0.26 -17.68 22.79
N ASN A 598 -0.24 -17.00 23.83
CA ASN A 598 -0.33 -17.52 25.20
C ASN A 598 -1.73 -18.01 25.59
N SER A 599 -2.65 -18.11 24.63
CA SER A 599 -4.05 -18.49 24.87
C SER A 599 -4.17 -19.98 25.21
N LYS A 600 -5.19 -20.34 26.00
CA LYS A 600 -5.43 -21.74 26.39
C LYS A 600 -5.94 -22.56 25.21
N GLU A 601 -6.71 -21.93 24.34
CA GLU A 601 -7.32 -22.51 23.15
C GLU A 601 -6.25 -22.95 22.15
N LEU A 602 -5.24 -22.11 21.90
CA LEU A 602 -4.13 -22.46 21.01
C LEU A 602 -3.25 -23.58 21.61
N ASN A 603 -2.95 -23.52 22.91
CA ASN A 603 -2.23 -24.59 23.59
C ASN A 603 -3.00 -25.93 23.54
N HIS A 604 -4.32 -25.90 23.77
CA HIS A 604 -5.15 -27.09 23.65
C HIS A 604 -5.16 -27.66 22.23
N PHE A 605 -5.13 -26.80 21.21
CA PHE A 605 -5.00 -27.24 19.82
C PHE A 605 -3.67 -27.94 19.56
N TYR A 606 -2.57 -27.42 20.10
CA TYR A 606 -1.24 -28.05 20.02
C TYR A 606 -1.18 -29.42 20.73
N ASP A 607 -1.90 -29.58 21.83
CA ASP A 607 -1.98 -30.84 22.58
C ASP A 607 -2.89 -31.88 21.90
N SER A 608 -3.63 -31.51 20.85
CA SER A 608 -4.49 -32.45 20.15
C SER A 608 -3.67 -33.51 19.39
N ASN A 609 -4.06 -34.79 19.54
CA ASN A 609 -3.39 -35.90 18.85
C ASN A 609 -3.37 -35.71 17.33
N GLU A 610 -4.45 -35.15 16.76
CA GLU A 610 -4.55 -34.87 15.33
C GLU A 610 -3.48 -33.87 14.89
N PHE A 611 -3.35 -32.74 15.59
CA PHE A 611 -2.32 -31.75 15.28
C PHE A 611 -0.92 -32.33 15.37
N GLN A 612 -0.61 -33.01 16.46
CA GLN A 612 0.69 -33.60 16.66
C GLN A 612 1.02 -34.63 15.58
N LEU A 613 0.10 -35.54 15.24
CA LEU A 613 0.31 -36.54 14.20
C LEU A 613 0.55 -35.91 12.82
N SER A 614 -0.27 -34.92 12.45
CA SER A 614 -0.14 -34.24 11.15
C SER A 614 1.15 -33.43 11.06
N ILE A 615 1.50 -32.65 12.08
CA ILE A 615 2.72 -31.83 12.08
C ILE A 615 3.97 -32.70 12.22
N ASN A 616 3.95 -33.78 13.00
CA ASN A 616 5.11 -34.67 13.17
C ASN A 616 5.54 -35.34 11.86
N LYS A 617 4.61 -35.64 10.95
CA LYS A 617 4.94 -36.15 9.60
C LYS A 617 5.76 -35.13 8.78
N TYR A 618 5.58 -33.85 9.08
CA TYR A 618 6.26 -32.71 8.47
C TYR A 618 7.32 -32.09 9.40
N ARG A 619 7.87 -32.85 10.36
CA ARG A 619 9.11 -32.46 11.05
C ARG A 619 10.34 -32.82 10.23
N ALA A 620 11.37 -31.99 10.32
CA ALA A 620 12.70 -32.29 9.81
C ALA A 620 13.25 -33.49 10.59
N SER A 621 13.84 -34.44 9.85
CA SER A 621 14.39 -35.68 10.41
C SER A 621 15.59 -35.45 11.31
#